data_AF-A0A1G3A855-F1
#
_entry.id   AF-A0A1G3A855-F1
#
_cell.length_a   1.000
_cell.length_b   1.000
_cell.length_c   1.000
_cell.angle_alpha   90.00
_cell.angle_beta   90.00
_cell.angle_gamma   90.00
#
_symmetry.space_group_name_H-M   'P 1'
#
loop_
_entity.id
_entity.type
_entity.pdbx_description
1 polymer ?
#
loop_
_entity_poly.entity_id
_entity_poly.type
_entity_poly.pdbx_seq_one_letter_code
_entity_poly.pdbx_strand_id
1 'polypeptide(L)'
;MSKDDSDAEILEFAISKEVEAYYFYLAVARRVENLQIRELLENLAVEELGHKERLELEMIKSGRTVTAKQRPLRPDSDYILSDSDAPLDMEGKDVLLLGIEKEEASFRMYVNFVASVRQEQSQDLLLALAEEEVKHKIRFEAAYDELLRES
;
A
#
# COMPACT_ATOMS: atom_id res chain seq x y z
N MET A 1 16.94 20.22 11.70
CA MET A 1 17.06 19.09 10.76
C MET A 1 17.91 19.51 9.59
N SER A 2 18.79 18.62 9.15
CA SER A 2 19.42 18.70 7.84
C SER A 2 18.45 18.22 6.77
N LYS A 3 18.64 18.64 5.51
CA LYS A 3 17.80 18.19 4.38
C LYS A 3 17.92 16.68 4.08
N ASP A 4 18.93 16.02 4.61
CA ASP A 4 19.08 14.56 4.47
C ASP A 4 18.29 13.81 5.55
N ASP A 5 17.83 14.51 6.60
CA ASP A 5 16.90 13.95 7.58
C ASP A 5 15.47 13.90 6.99
N SER A 6 15.10 14.88 6.14
CA SER A 6 13.77 14.89 5.50
C SER A 6 13.58 13.78 4.47
N ASP A 7 14.61 13.42 3.70
CA ASP A 7 14.52 12.30 2.75
C ASP A 7 14.29 10.97 3.50
N ALA A 8 14.99 10.77 4.63
CA ALA A 8 14.82 9.58 5.46
C ALA A 8 13.42 9.52 6.10
N GLU A 9 12.91 10.63 6.62
CA GLU A 9 11.55 10.71 7.18
C GLU A 9 10.48 10.37 6.13
N ILE A 10 10.67 10.79 4.88
CA ILE A 10 9.77 10.45 3.76
C ILE A 10 9.80 8.95 3.47
N LEU A 11 11.00 8.35 3.39
CA LEU A 11 11.14 6.92 3.14
C LEU A 11 10.59 6.07 4.30
N GLU A 12 10.82 6.47 5.56
CA GLU A 12 10.24 5.82 6.73
C GLU A 12 8.70 5.88 6.70
N PHE A 13 8.14 7.03 6.32
CA PHE A 13 6.69 7.16 6.15
C PHE A 13 6.16 6.26 5.02
N ALA A 14 6.82 6.24 3.86
CA ALA A 14 6.44 5.35 2.76
C ALA A 14 6.47 3.87 3.19
N ILE A 15 7.54 3.43 3.88
CA ILE A 15 7.63 2.07 4.45
C ILE A 15 6.46 1.76 5.38
N SER A 16 6.04 2.73 6.22
CA SER A 16 4.90 2.53 7.11
C SER A 16 3.59 2.33 6.34
N LYS A 17 3.44 3.00 5.19
CA LYS A 17 2.26 2.89 4.32
C LYS A 17 2.21 1.57 3.57
N GLU A 18 3.34 1.08 3.09
CA GLU A 18 3.44 -0.26 2.50
C GLU A 18 3.04 -1.36 3.49
N VAL A 19 3.47 -1.22 4.75
CA VAL A 19 3.08 -2.19 5.80
C VAL A 19 1.60 -2.09 6.14
N GLU A 20 1.04 -0.88 6.17
CA GLU A 20 -0.40 -0.68 6.36
C GLU A 20 -1.21 -1.34 5.22
N ALA A 21 -0.80 -1.14 3.97
CA ALA A 21 -1.42 -1.72 2.78
C ALA A 21 -1.34 -3.27 2.78
N TYR A 22 -0.16 -3.82 3.11
CA TYR A 22 0.02 -5.27 3.28
C TYR A 22 -0.99 -5.88 4.26
N TYR A 23 -1.08 -5.33 5.47
CA TYR A 23 -1.98 -5.85 6.48
C TYR A 23 -3.45 -5.58 6.13
N PHE A 24 -3.74 -4.47 5.48
CA PHE A 24 -5.06 -4.17 4.93
C PHE A 24 -5.51 -5.27 3.97
N TYR A 25 -4.74 -5.56 2.93
CA TYR A 25 -5.12 -6.54 1.92
C TYR A 25 -5.27 -7.95 2.51
N LEU A 26 -4.39 -8.36 3.42
CA LEU A 26 -4.56 -9.64 4.13
C LEU A 26 -5.81 -9.68 5.01
N ALA A 27 -6.14 -8.58 5.69
CA ALA A 27 -7.31 -8.52 6.55
C ALA A 27 -8.62 -8.56 5.76
N VAL A 28 -8.65 -7.98 4.56
CA VAL A 28 -9.80 -8.00 3.66
C VAL A 28 -9.92 -9.33 2.92
N ALA A 29 -8.81 -9.90 2.45
CA ALA A 29 -8.78 -11.22 1.79
C ALA A 29 -9.42 -12.33 2.65
N ARG A 30 -9.22 -12.27 3.98
CA ARG A 30 -9.80 -13.22 4.94
C ARG A 30 -11.33 -13.11 5.08
N ARG A 31 -11.91 -11.97 4.69
CA ARG A 31 -13.33 -11.65 4.89
C ARG A 31 -14.14 -11.71 3.58
N VAL A 32 -13.50 -11.68 2.41
CA VAL A 32 -14.19 -11.78 1.12
C VAL A 32 -14.51 -13.23 0.76
N GLU A 33 -15.72 -13.51 0.29
CA GLU A 33 -16.13 -14.86 -0.14
C GLU A 33 -15.66 -15.22 -1.55
N ASN A 34 -15.67 -14.25 -2.48
CA ASN A 34 -15.26 -14.45 -3.86
C ASN A 34 -13.76 -14.81 -3.94
N LEU A 35 -13.47 -16.00 -4.49
CA LEU A 35 -12.11 -16.54 -4.57
C LEU A 35 -11.19 -15.70 -5.47
N GLN A 36 -11.70 -15.16 -6.59
CA GLN A 36 -10.88 -14.34 -7.49
C GLN A 36 -10.46 -13.02 -6.84
N ILE A 37 -11.39 -12.38 -6.10
CA ILE A 37 -11.09 -11.15 -5.35
C ILE A 37 -10.11 -11.46 -4.22
N ARG A 38 -10.27 -12.60 -3.53
CA ARG A 38 -9.33 -13.05 -2.50
C ARG A 38 -7.91 -13.21 -3.05
N GLU A 39 -7.76 -13.92 -4.16
CA GLU A 39 -6.46 -14.12 -4.80
C GLU A 39 -5.83 -12.80 -5.25
N LEU A 40 -6.62 -11.87 -5.79
CA LEU A 40 -6.14 -10.52 -6.13
C LEU A 40 -5.57 -9.81 -4.90
N LEU A 41 -6.30 -9.78 -3.79
CA LEU A 41 -5.87 -9.12 -2.56
C LEU A 41 -4.61 -9.78 -1.95
N GLU A 42 -4.53 -11.11 -1.95
CA GLU A 42 -3.34 -11.82 -1.45
C GLU A 42 -2.10 -11.53 -2.30
N ASN A 43 -2.25 -11.45 -3.63
CA ASN A 43 -1.15 -11.09 -4.53
C ASN A 43 -0.69 -9.65 -4.32
N LEU A 44 -1.62 -8.70 -4.20
CA LEU A 44 -1.30 -7.30 -3.91
C LEU A 44 -0.56 -7.16 -2.57
N ALA A 45 -0.98 -7.88 -1.53
CA ALA A 45 -0.27 -7.89 -0.26
C ALA A 45 1.21 -8.30 -0.44
N VAL A 46 1.51 -9.30 -1.27
CA VAL A 46 2.89 -9.72 -1.55
C VAL A 46 3.65 -8.63 -2.33
N GLU A 47 3.01 -7.94 -3.27
CA GLU A 47 3.60 -6.82 -4.00
C GLU A 47 3.98 -5.66 -3.05
N GLU A 48 3.12 -5.30 -2.08
CA GLU A 48 3.44 -4.25 -1.08
C GLU A 48 4.63 -4.62 -0.17
N LEU A 49 4.82 -5.91 0.13
CA LEU A 49 6.04 -6.33 0.83
C LEU A 49 7.29 -6.11 -0.02
N GLY A 50 7.20 -6.33 -1.33
CA GLY A 50 8.28 -6.04 -2.27
C GLY A 50 8.61 -4.54 -2.36
N HIS A 51 7.59 -3.68 -2.34
CA HIS A 51 7.74 -2.24 -2.27
C HIS A 51 8.47 -1.80 -1.01
N LYS A 52 8.02 -2.31 0.15
CA LYS A 52 8.67 -2.10 1.45
C LYS A 52 10.16 -2.47 1.42
N GLU A 53 10.50 -3.64 0.89
CA GLU A 53 11.90 -4.11 0.81
C GLU A 53 12.77 -3.18 -0.06
N ARG A 54 12.23 -2.67 -1.16
CA ARG A 54 12.92 -1.70 -2.03
C ARG A 54 13.17 -0.38 -1.32
N LEU A 55 12.19 0.13 -0.59
CA LEU A 55 12.33 1.36 0.21
C LEU A 55 13.36 1.20 1.34
N GLU A 56 13.34 0.06 2.05
CA GLU A 56 14.34 -0.23 3.09
C GLU A 56 15.76 -0.32 2.52
N LEU A 57 15.91 -0.95 1.35
CA LEU A 57 17.20 -1.04 0.66
C LEU A 57 17.72 0.35 0.26
N GLU A 58 16.85 1.22 -0.26
CA GLU A 58 17.22 2.60 -0.61
C GLU A 58 17.65 3.40 0.63
N MET A 59 16.93 3.25 1.75
CA MET A 59 17.31 3.86 3.01
C MET A 59 18.69 3.39 3.49
N ILE A 60 19.00 2.09 3.37
CA ILE A 60 20.33 1.54 3.70
C ILE A 60 21.43 2.12 2.81
N LYS A 61 21.18 2.22 1.49
CA LYS A 61 22.15 2.77 0.52
C LYS A 61 22.49 4.24 0.79
N SER A 62 21.54 5.03 1.29
CA SER A 62 21.77 6.42 1.68
C SER A 62 22.60 6.60 2.96
N GLY A 63 23.14 5.51 3.53
CA GLY A 63 23.98 5.53 4.73
C GLY A 63 23.18 5.67 6.03
N ARG A 64 21.85 5.54 5.97
CA ARG A 64 20.97 5.48 7.13
C ARG A 64 20.74 4.02 7.50
N THR A 65 20.63 3.73 8.79
CA THR A 65 20.14 2.43 9.24
C THR A 65 18.65 2.56 9.45
N VAL A 66 17.86 1.58 8.99
CA VAL A 66 16.46 1.45 9.38
C VAL A 66 16.43 1.39 10.90
N THR A 67 16.14 2.51 11.57
CA THR A 67 16.02 2.45 13.01
C THR A 67 14.78 1.61 13.28
N ALA A 68 14.95 0.44 13.90
CA ALA A 68 13.86 -0.46 14.28
C ALA A 68 12.90 0.16 15.33
N LYS A 69 12.87 1.49 15.45
CA LYS A 69 12.07 2.28 16.39
C LYS A 69 10.62 2.45 15.94
N GLN A 70 10.32 2.21 14.68
CA GLN A 70 8.95 2.17 14.20
C GLN A 70 8.67 0.77 13.71
N ARG A 71 8.44 -0.15 14.66
CA ARG A 71 7.59 -1.29 14.34
C ARG A 71 6.25 -0.64 13.98
N PRO A 72 5.82 -0.61 12.71
CA PRO A 72 4.50 -0.13 12.41
C PRO A 72 3.57 -0.89 13.33
N LEU A 73 2.71 -0.16 14.05
CA LEU A 73 1.60 -0.78 14.75
C LEU A 73 1.03 -1.77 13.75
N ARG A 74 1.10 -3.07 14.05
CA ARG A 74 0.22 -4.00 13.34
C ARG A 74 -1.13 -3.32 13.45
N PRO A 75 -1.76 -2.92 12.34
CA PRO A 75 -3.11 -2.41 12.46
C PRO A 75 -3.82 -3.50 13.23
N ASP A 76 -4.27 -3.19 14.45
CA ASP A 76 -5.23 -4.08 15.10
C ASP A 76 -6.28 -4.29 14.02
N SER A 77 -6.64 -5.54 13.76
CA SER A 77 -7.57 -5.93 12.68
C SER A 77 -8.90 -5.16 12.68
N ASP A 78 -9.10 -4.40 13.76
CA ASP A 78 -10.22 -3.59 14.19
C ASP A 78 -10.07 -2.12 13.78
N TYR A 79 -8.85 -1.61 13.50
CA TYR A 79 -8.62 -0.19 13.15
C TYR A 79 -8.90 0.12 11.67
N ILE A 80 -8.80 -0.89 10.81
CA ILE A 80 -8.92 -0.72 9.36
C ILE A 80 -10.39 -0.67 8.91
N LEU A 81 -11.30 -1.18 9.74
CA LEU A 81 -12.71 -1.34 9.44
C LEU A 81 -13.49 -0.76 10.61
N SER A 82 -14.20 0.35 10.41
CA SER A 82 -14.99 1.00 11.44
C SER A 82 -15.80 -0.01 12.29
N ASP A 83 -15.43 -0.11 13.57
CA ASP A 83 -16.28 -0.29 14.76
C ASP A 83 -17.47 -1.28 14.69
N SER A 84 -17.32 -2.37 13.94
CA SER A 84 -18.29 -3.47 13.98
C SER A 84 -17.59 -4.82 13.92
N ASP A 85 -17.63 -5.54 15.03
CA ASP A 85 -17.40 -6.99 15.12
C ASP A 85 -18.45 -7.81 14.33
N ALA A 86 -19.29 -7.15 13.52
CA ALA A 86 -20.13 -7.82 12.55
C ALA A 86 -19.21 -8.40 11.46
N PRO A 87 -19.45 -9.62 10.96
CA PRO A 87 -18.91 -9.98 9.67
C PRO A 87 -19.33 -8.85 8.72
N LEU A 88 -18.36 -8.14 8.17
CA LEU A 88 -18.63 -7.28 7.04
C LEU A 88 -19.16 -8.23 5.98
N ASP A 89 -20.46 -8.16 5.76
CA ASP A 89 -21.09 -8.60 4.53
C ASP A 89 -20.63 -7.61 3.46
N MET A 90 -19.32 -7.60 3.24
CA MET A 90 -18.64 -6.73 2.31
C MET A 90 -18.90 -7.37 0.97
N GLU A 91 -19.95 -6.90 0.30
CA GLU A 91 -20.15 -7.19 -1.10
C GLU A 91 -18.81 -6.94 -1.81
N GLY A 92 -18.34 -7.89 -2.62
CA GLY A 92 -17.03 -7.78 -3.27
C GLY A 92 -16.83 -6.45 -4.00
N LYS A 93 -17.92 -5.79 -4.41
CA LYS A 93 -17.96 -4.44 -4.99
C LYS A 93 -17.36 -3.37 -4.06
N ASP A 94 -17.75 -3.35 -2.79
CA ASP A 94 -17.28 -2.36 -1.82
C ASP A 94 -15.79 -2.53 -1.52
N VAL A 95 -15.33 -3.78 -1.46
CA VAL A 95 -13.91 -4.12 -1.29
C VAL A 95 -13.08 -3.60 -2.46
N LEU A 96 -13.55 -3.81 -3.69
CA LEU A 96 -12.86 -3.38 -4.89
C LEU A 96 -12.83 -1.85 -5.00
N LEU A 97 -13.94 -1.16 -4.69
CA LEU A 97 -13.98 0.31 -4.66
C LEU A 97 -13.01 0.88 -3.61
N LEU A 98 -12.97 0.30 -2.41
CA LEU A 98 -12.04 0.71 -1.37
C LEU A 98 -10.57 0.48 -1.78
N GLY A 99 -10.30 -0.60 -2.49
CA GLY A 99 -8.99 -0.86 -3.12
C GLY A 99 -8.60 0.26 -4.09
N ILE A 100 -9.49 0.62 -5.03
CA ILE A 100 -9.27 1.70 -6.00
C ILE A 100 -8.92 3.02 -5.31
N GLU A 101 -9.67 3.40 -4.26
CA GLU A 101 -9.43 4.64 -3.53
C GLU A 101 -8.08 4.63 -2.79
N LYS A 102 -7.67 3.47 -2.25
CA LYS A 102 -6.38 3.31 -1.59
C LYS A 102 -5.21 3.44 -2.56
N GLU A 103 -5.27 2.73 -3.67
CA GLU A 103 -4.23 2.80 -4.72
C GLU A 103 -4.10 4.22 -5.28
N GLU A 104 -5.21 4.93 -5.48
CA GLU A 104 -5.17 6.32 -5.93
C GLU A 104 -4.53 7.24 -4.87
N ALA A 105 -4.76 6.99 -3.58
CA ALA A 105 -4.13 7.73 -2.50
C ALA A 105 -2.62 7.45 -2.41
N SER A 106 -2.19 6.19 -2.53
CA SER A 106 -0.78 5.79 -2.57
C SER A 106 -0.05 6.40 -3.76
N PHE A 107 -0.64 6.32 -4.96
CA PHE A 107 -0.11 6.97 -6.16
C PHE A 107 0.16 8.47 -5.94
N ARG A 108 -0.84 9.22 -5.44
CA ARG A 108 -0.70 10.65 -5.17
C ARG A 108 0.35 10.92 -4.09
N MET A 109 0.43 10.08 -3.06
CA MET A 109 1.46 10.16 -2.04
C MET A 109 2.86 10.09 -2.67
N TYR A 110 3.11 9.06 -3.47
CA TYR A 110 4.41 8.87 -4.13
C TYR A 110 4.77 10.04 -5.05
N VAL A 111 3.85 10.49 -5.90
CA VAL A 111 4.07 11.65 -6.77
C VAL A 111 4.43 12.91 -5.97
N ASN A 112 3.77 13.14 -4.83
CA ASN A 112 4.07 14.28 -3.95
C ASN A 112 5.44 14.15 -3.28
N PHE A 113 5.87 12.93 -2.95
CA PHE A 113 7.17 12.68 -2.34
C PHE A 113 8.34 12.85 -3.30
N VAL A 114 8.17 12.55 -4.59
CA VAL A 114 9.21 12.79 -5.61
C VAL A 114 9.69 14.24 -5.58
N ALA A 115 8.79 15.21 -5.42
CA ALA A 115 9.13 16.63 -5.33
C ALA A 115 9.81 17.03 -4.01
N SER A 116 9.76 16.16 -3.00
CA SER A 116 10.20 16.44 -1.63
C SER A 116 11.54 15.77 -1.29
N VAL A 117 11.95 14.75 -2.04
CA VAL A 117 13.27 14.08 -1.90
C VAL A 117 14.33 14.68 -2.83
N ARG A 118 15.60 14.62 -2.44
CA ARG A 118 16.71 15.20 -3.22
C ARG A 118 17.54 14.16 -3.96
N GLN A 119 17.64 12.96 -3.41
CA GLN A 119 18.41 11.89 -4.02
C GLN A 119 17.69 11.39 -5.27
N GLU A 120 18.36 11.48 -6.42
CA GLU A 120 17.83 11.06 -7.72
C GLU A 120 17.39 9.58 -7.70
N GLN A 121 18.16 8.71 -7.04
CA GLN A 121 17.81 7.30 -6.87
C GLN A 121 16.51 7.10 -6.08
N SER A 122 16.28 7.92 -5.06
CA SER A 122 15.04 7.89 -4.29
C SER A 122 13.87 8.48 -5.09
N GLN A 123 14.10 9.50 -5.92
CA GLN A 123 13.09 10.03 -6.85
C GLN A 123 12.65 8.95 -7.85
N ASP A 124 13.61 8.27 -8.47
CA ASP A 124 13.35 7.19 -9.44
C ASP A 124 12.58 6.04 -8.78
N LEU A 125 12.95 5.66 -7.55
CA LEU A 125 12.24 4.62 -6.81
C LEU A 125 10.80 5.02 -6.52
N LEU A 126 10.56 6.24 -6.01
CA LEU A 126 9.21 6.70 -5.69
C LEU A 126 8.34 6.82 -6.95
N LEU A 127 8.91 7.23 -8.09
CA LEU A 127 8.20 7.25 -9.36
C LEU A 127 7.84 5.84 -9.84
N ALA A 128 8.77 4.89 -9.72
CA ALA A 128 8.52 3.49 -10.07
C ALA A 128 7.42 2.87 -9.21
N LEU A 129 7.39 3.18 -7.91
CA LEU A 129 6.32 2.75 -7.00
C LEU A 129 4.98 3.39 -7.39
N ALA A 130 4.96 4.70 -7.69
CA ALA A 130 3.74 5.36 -8.18
C ALA A 130 3.15 4.67 -9.43
N GLU A 131 4.00 4.23 -10.37
CA GLU A 131 3.56 3.47 -11.54
C GLU A 131 3.00 2.09 -11.18
N GLU A 132 3.48 1.46 -10.12
CA GLU A 132 2.96 0.18 -9.61
C GLU A 132 1.59 0.35 -8.96
N GLU A 133 1.38 1.39 -8.14
CA GLU A 133 0.05 1.71 -7.57
C GLU A 133 -1.01 1.94 -8.67
N VAL A 134 -0.64 2.58 -9.78
CA VAL A 134 -1.54 2.74 -10.93
C VAL A 134 -1.90 1.39 -11.56
N LYS A 135 -0.94 0.45 -11.64
CA LYS A 135 -1.22 -0.91 -12.13
C LYS A 135 -2.13 -1.66 -11.18
N HIS A 136 -1.93 -1.54 -9.87
CA HIS A 136 -2.80 -2.12 -8.86
C HIS A 136 -4.23 -1.58 -8.99
N LYS A 137 -4.38 -0.26 -9.10
CA LYS A 137 -5.67 0.41 -9.36
C LYS A 137 -6.38 -0.17 -10.58
N ILE A 138 -5.67 -0.33 -11.70
CA ILE A 138 -6.25 -0.91 -12.94
C ILE A 138 -6.71 -2.35 -12.72
N ARG A 139 -5.98 -3.14 -11.92
CA ARG A 139 -6.39 -4.52 -11.59
C ARG A 139 -7.67 -4.54 -10.74
N PHE A 140 -7.81 -3.62 -9.79
CA PHE A 140 -9.06 -3.46 -9.04
C PHE A 140 -10.23 -3.03 -9.93
N GLU A 141 -10.03 -2.05 -10.82
CA GLU A 141 -11.04 -1.60 -11.78
C GLU A 141 -11.50 -2.74 -12.70
N ALA A 142 -10.56 -3.54 -13.21
CA ALA A 142 -10.87 -4.70 -14.04
C ALA A 142 -11.68 -5.77 -13.27
N ALA A 143 -11.31 -6.06 -12.03
CA ALA A 143 -12.05 -6.99 -11.18
C ALA A 143 -13.47 -6.46 -10.85
N TYR A 144 -13.61 -5.15 -10.69
CA TYR A 144 -14.91 -4.51 -10.42
C TYR A 144 -15.83 -4.58 -11.64
N ASP A 145 -15.30 -4.28 -12.82
CA ASP A 145 -16.04 -4.38 -14.08
C ASP A 145 -16.48 -5.82 -14.36
N GLU A 146 -15.64 -6.82 -14.09
CA GLU A 146 -16.01 -8.23 -14.25
C GLU A 146 -17.12 -8.63 -13.26
N LEU A 147 -16.99 -8.24 -11.99
CA LEU A 147 -18.01 -8.51 -10.98
C LEU A 147 -19.37 -7.88 -11.33
N LEU A 148 -19.38 -6.71 -11.97
CA LEU A 148 -20.61 -6.08 -12.47
C LEU A 148 -21.23 -6.82 -13.67
N ARG A 149 -20.43 -7.52 -14.48
CA ARG A 149 -20.91 -8.31 -15.62
C ARG A 149 -21.48 -9.66 -15.20
N GLU A 150 -20.97 -10.24 -14.12
CA GLU A 150 -21.42 -11.51 -13.56
C GLU A 150 -22.62 -11.37 -12.59
N SER A 151 -22.92 -10.16 -12.13
CA SER A 151 -24.03 -9.79 -11.22
C SER A 151 -25.37 -9.60 -11.93
#